data_AF-T1AWF8-F1
#
_entry.id   AF-T1AWF8-F1
#
_cell.length_a   1.000
_cell.length_b   1.000
_cell.length_c   1.000
_cell.angle_alpha   90.00
_cell.angle_beta   90.00
_cell.angle_gamma   90.00
#
_symmetry.space_group_name_H-M   'P 1'
#
loop_
_entity.id
_entity.type
_entity.pdbx_description
1 polymer ?
#
loop_
_entity_poly.entity_id
_entity_poly.type
_entity_poly.pdbx_seq_one_letter_code
_entity_poly.pdbx_strand_id
1 'polypeptide(L)'
;MYDEALSLKPVAARLSELLGKPVPLKRDWLEGLECAPGTAVLCENVRFNSGEKKDDEQLARKMASLCDVFVMDAFGTAHRAEASTHGVVRFAKTACAGPLLVGELEALERALEKPARPLVAIVAGSKVSTKLTVLESLLAKVDKLIVGGGIANTFLAATGLPVGKSLYERSWSTWRSG
;
A
#
# COMPACT_ATOMS: atom_id res chain seq x y z
N MET A 1 2.65 20.61 -9.89
CA MET A 1 3.34 20.92 -11.17
C MET A 1 3.09 19.75 -12.10
N TYR A 2 2.64 20.02 -13.33
CA TYR A 2 2.29 18.98 -14.30
C TYR A 2 3.56 18.42 -14.97
N ASP A 3 3.57 17.11 -15.23
CA ASP A 3 4.60 16.41 -15.99
C ASP A 3 3.92 15.40 -16.92
N GLU A 4 4.12 15.54 -18.24
CA GLU A 4 3.50 14.65 -19.24
C GLU A 4 3.92 13.19 -19.04
N ALA A 5 5.15 12.94 -18.57
CA ALA A 5 5.65 11.58 -18.34
C ALA A 5 4.92 10.85 -17.20
N LEU A 6 4.26 11.61 -16.32
CA LEU A 6 3.49 11.09 -15.18
C LEU A 6 1.98 11.25 -15.36
N SER A 7 1.53 11.69 -16.55
CA SER A 7 0.11 11.78 -16.89
C SER A 7 -0.53 10.40 -16.95
N LEU A 8 -1.78 10.31 -16.50
CA LEU A 8 -2.61 9.11 -16.60
C LEU A 8 -3.26 8.94 -17.98
N LYS A 9 -2.88 9.74 -18.99
CA LYS A 9 -3.40 9.64 -20.36
C LYS A 9 -3.28 8.22 -20.96
N PRO A 10 -2.15 7.50 -20.83
CA PRO A 10 -2.07 6.11 -21.32
C PRO A 10 -3.04 5.18 -20.57
N VAL A 11 -3.28 5.45 -19.28
CA VAL A 11 -4.20 4.67 -18.46
C VAL A 11 -5.66 4.92 -18.88
N ALA A 12 -6.04 6.16 -19.16
CA ALA A 12 -7.37 6.51 -19.68
C ALA A 12 -7.66 5.79 -21.01
N ALA A 13 -6.68 5.77 -21.91
CA ALA A 13 -6.79 5.03 -23.18
C ALA A 13 -7.02 3.53 -22.92
N ARG A 14 -6.22 2.93 -22.05
CA ARG A 14 -6.34 1.51 -21.72
C ARG A 14 -7.66 1.16 -21.03
N LEU A 15 -8.14 2.00 -20.11
CA LEU A 15 -9.44 1.82 -19.47
C LEU A 15 -10.58 1.89 -20.50
N SER A 16 -10.48 2.79 -21.48
CA SER A 16 -11.47 2.90 -22.54
C SER A 16 -11.58 1.63 -23.38
N GLU A 17 -10.43 1.03 -23.72
CA GLU A 17 -10.39 -0.27 -24.44
C GLU A 17 -11.02 -1.39 -23.62
N LEU A 18 -10.65 -1.52 -22.34
CA LEU A 18 -11.12 -2.59 -21.46
C LEU A 18 -12.63 -2.50 -21.17
N LEU A 19 -13.16 -1.28 -21.06
CA LEU A 19 -14.58 -1.05 -20.78
C LEU A 19 -15.45 -0.98 -22.05
N GLY A 20 -14.83 -0.94 -23.25
CA GLY A 20 -15.54 -0.78 -24.52
C GLY A 20 -16.32 0.54 -24.62
N LYS A 21 -15.93 1.56 -23.85
CA LYS A 21 -16.60 2.87 -23.76
C LYS A 21 -15.56 3.97 -23.58
N PRO A 22 -15.83 5.22 -24.02
CA PRO A 22 -14.91 6.34 -23.79
C PRO A 22 -14.73 6.63 -22.28
N VAL A 23 -13.47 6.71 -21.84
CA VAL A 23 -13.08 7.17 -20.51
C VAL A 23 -12.19 8.41 -20.67
N PRO A 24 -12.77 9.62 -20.70
CA PRO A 24 -11.98 10.83 -20.87
C PRO A 24 -11.10 11.09 -19.64
N LEU A 25 -9.86 11.55 -19.89
CA LEU A 25 -8.99 12.09 -18.87
C LEU A 25 -9.35 13.56 -18.61
N LYS A 26 -9.61 13.92 -17.35
CA LYS A 26 -9.87 15.31 -16.93
C LYS A 26 -8.69 15.85 -16.13
N ARG A 27 -8.04 16.89 -16.67
CA ARG A 27 -6.89 17.55 -16.03
C ARG A 27 -7.32 18.47 -14.88
N ASP A 28 -8.31 19.32 -15.13
CA ASP A 28 -8.80 20.31 -14.16
C ASP A 28 -10.00 19.78 -13.36
N TRP A 29 -9.96 18.51 -12.99
CA TRP A 29 -11.08 17.79 -12.36
C TRP A 29 -11.48 18.35 -11.00
N LEU A 30 -10.60 19.09 -10.33
CA LEU A 30 -10.89 19.74 -9.06
C LEU A 30 -11.94 20.86 -9.21
N GLU A 31 -12.02 21.51 -10.37
CA GLU A 31 -13.00 22.60 -10.60
C GLU A 31 -14.42 22.08 -10.88
N GLY A 32 -14.57 20.77 -11.07
CA GLY A 32 -15.84 20.13 -11.36
C GLY A 32 -15.65 18.89 -12.22
N LEU A 33 -16.54 17.92 -12.03
CA LEU A 33 -16.55 16.68 -12.79
C LEU A 33 -17.96 16.41 -13.34
N GLU A 34 -18.08 16.36 -14.66
CA GLU A 34 -19.30 15.88 -15.31
C GLU A 34 -19.14 14.40 -15.64
N CYS A 35 -19.94 13.55 -14.98
CA CYS A 35 -19.97 12.12 -15.23
C CYS A 35 -21.42 11.64 -15.22
N ALA A 36 -21.97 11.34 -16.39
CA ALA A 36 -23.33 10.84 -16.51
C ALA A 36 -23.46 9.42 -15.94
N PRO A 37 -24.65 9.01 -15.48
CA PRO A 37 -24.89 7.64 -15.03
C PRO A 37 -24.49 6.61 -16.11
N GLY A 38 -23.71 5.61 -15.72
CA GLY A 38 -23.25 4.54 -16.62
C GLY A 38 -22.03 4.90 -17.48
N THR A 39 -21.41 6.07 -17.26
CA THR A 39 -20.12 6.44 -17.84
C THR A 39 -19.03 6.48 -16.77
N ALA A 40 -17.78 6.65 -17.20
CA ALA A 40 -16.63 6.79 -16.32
C ALA A 40 -15.73 7.92 -16.82
N VAL A 41 -15.07 8.60 -15.89
CA VAL A 41 -14.10 9.66 -16.16
C VAL A 41 -12.86 9.36 -15.34
N LEU A 42 -11.68 9.52 -15.93
CA LEU A 42 -10.42 9.42 -15.19
C LEU A 42 -9.94 10.83 -14.81
N CYS A 43 -9.80 11.09 -13.51
CA CYS A 43 -9.11 12.27 -13.02
C CYS A 43 -7.61 12.15 -13.28
N GLU A 44 -6.97 13.26 -13.64
CA GLU A 44 -5.51 13.30 -13.77
C GLU A 44 -4.80 13.06 -12.43
N ASN A 45 -3.55 12.59 -12.51
CA ASN A 45 -2.69 12.21 -11.41
C ASN A 45 -2.81 13.12 -10.17
N VAL A 46 -3.37 12.56 -9.10
CA VAL A 46 -3.62 13.27 -7.83
C VAL A 46 -2.36 13.91 -7.24
N ARG A 47 -1.18 13.36 -7.52
CA ARG A 47 0.10 13.88 -7.02
C ARG A 47 0.58 15.15 -7.72
N PHE A 48 -0.09 15.60 -8.78
CA PHE A 48 0.13 16.94 -9.33
C PHE A 48 -0.48 18.04 -8.47
N ASN A 49 -1.46 17.71 -7.64
CA ASN A 49 -2.15 18.67 -6.77
C ASN A 49 -1.26 19.06 -5.59
N SER A 50 -1.11 20.36 -5.39
CA SER A 50 -0.43 20.88 -4.20
C SER A 50 -1.23 20.51 -2.96
N GLY A 51 -0.56 19.94 -1.95
CA GLY A 51 -1.19 19.49 -0.71
C GLY A 51 -1.45 17.99 -0.61
N GLU A 52 -1.40 17.24 -1.73
CA GLU A 52 -1.70 15.79 -1.74
C GLU A 52 -0.90 15.00 -0.69
N LYS A 53 0.44 15.08 -0.77
CA LYS A 53 1.36 14.36 0.15
C LYS A 53 1.32 14.87 1.59
N LYS A 54 0.73 16.04 1.82
CA LYS A 54 0.64 16.66 3.15
C LYS A 54 -0.73 16.42 3.79
N ASP A 55 -1.61 15.67 3.11
CA ASP A 55 -3.00 15.47 3.53
C ASP A 55 -3.73 16.80 3.78
N ASP A 56 -3.53 17.75 2.85
CA ASP A 56 -4.07 19.10 3.00
C ASP A 56 -5.61 19.08 3.08
N GLU A 57 -6.15 19.69 4.13
CA GLU A 57 -7.58 19.68 4.41
C GLU A 57 -8.40 20.42 3.33
N GLN A 58 -7.88 21.51 2.76
CA GLN A 58 -8.61 22.26 1.73
C GLN A 58 -8.73 21.42 0.45
N LEU A 59 -7.63 20.77 0.06
CA LEU A 59 -7.63 19.84 -1.07
C LEU A 59 -8.58 18.67 -0.81
N ALA A 60 -8.52 18.06 0.37
CA ALA A 60 -9.37 16.94 0.75
C ALA A 60 -10.87 17.28 0.71
N ARG A 61 -11.25 18.45 1.24
CA ARG A 61 -12.64 18.97 1.14
C ARG A 61 -13.07 19.22 -0.30
N LYS A 62 -12.16 19.76 -1.13
CA LYS A 62 -12.42 19.97 -2.56
C LYS A 62 -12.69 18.63 -3.25
N MET A 63 -11.85 17.61 -3.04
CA MET A 63 -12.08 16.26 -3.55
C MET A 63 -13.40 15.67 -3.07
N ALA A 64 -13.70 15.77 -1.77
CA ALA A 64 -14.93 15.24 -1.19
C ALA A 64 -16.19 15.89 -1.79
N SER A 65 -16.14 17.18 -2.12
CA SER A 65 -17.27 17.91 -2.72
C SER A 65 -17.65 17.44 -4.13
N LEU A 66 -16.76 16.70 -4.80
CA LEU A 66 -16.98 16.19 -6.16
C LEU A 66 -17.77 14.86 -6.19
N CYS A 67 -18.06 14.27 -5.03
CA CYS A 67 -18.71 12.97 -4.96
C CYS A 67 -19.75 12.90 -3.83
N ASP A 68 -20.77 12.07 -4.02
CA ASP A 68 -21.68 11.69 -2.94
C ASP A 68 -21.15 10.50 -2.14
N VAL A 69 -20.36 9.63 -2.80
CA VAL A 69 -19.73 8.45 -2.20
C VAL A 69 -18.27 8.39 -2.62
N PHE A 70 -17.38 8.26 -1.64
CA PHE A 70 -15.97 7.95 -1.85
C PHE A 70 -15.72 6.46 -1.60
N VAL A 71 -15.00 5.81 -2.51
CA VAL A 71 -14.64 4.39 -2.40
C VAL A 71 -13.12 4.26 -2.38
N MET A 72 -12.55 3.83 -1.25
CA MET A 72 -11.12 3.53 -1.15
C MET A 72 -10.85 2.10 -1.61
N ASP A 73 -10.23 1.94 -2.78
CA ASP A 73 -9.94 0.61 -3.34
C ASP A 73 -8.44 0.38 -3.62
N ALA A 74 -7.57 1.24 -3.05
CA ALA A 74 -6.13 1.23 -3.30
C ALA A 74 -5.33 0.80 -2.05
N PHE A 75 -5.35 -0.50 -1.70
CA PHE A 75 -4.63 -1.02 -0.52
C PHE A 75 -3.14 -0.62 -0.48
N GLY A 76 -2.47 -0.65 -1.65
CA GLY A 76 -1.05 -0.29 -1.76
C GLY A 76 -0.71 1.13 -1.30
N THR A 77 -1.68 2.06 -1.24
CA THR A 77 -1.50 3.42 -0.74
C THR A 77 -2.18 3.67 0.61
N ALA A 78 -2.94 2.71 1.15
CA ALA A 78 -3.69 2.86 2.39
C ALA A 78 -2.83 3.13 3.64
N HIS A 79 -1.53 2.79 3.59
CA HIS A 79 -0.57 3.07 4.67
C HIS A 79 -0.10 4.53 4.74
N ARG A 80 -0.54 5.40 3.81
CA ARG A 80 -0.15 6.82 3.75
C ARG A 80 -1.37 7.70 3.93
N ALA A 81 -1.25 8.66 4.84
CA ALA A 81 -2.18 9.78 4.92
C ALA A 81 -1.84 10.77 3.82
N GLU A 82 -2.57 10.70 2.70
CA GLU A 82 -2.54 11.65 1.59
C GLU A 82 -3.98 12.14 1.35
N ALA A 83 -4.16 13.31 0.72
CA ALA A 83 -5.48 13.93 0.59
C ALA A 83 -6.48 13.03 -0.15
N SER A 84 -6.03 12.26 -1.16
CA SER A 84 -6.87 11.33 -1.92
C SER A 84 -7.06 9.95 -1.27
N THR A 85 -6.32 9.60 -0.21
CA THR A 85 -6.38 8.29 0.45
C THR A 85 -6.97 8.35 1.86
N HIS A 86 -6.78 9.47 2.56
CA HIS A 86 -7.16 9.67 3.94
C HIS A 86 -8.02 10.93 4.11
N GLY A 87 -7.55 12.09 3.65
CA GLY A 87 -8.24 13.36 3.84
C GLY A 87 -9.66 13.35 3.27
N VAL A 88 -9.82 12.90 2.03
CA VAL A 88 -11.13 12.84 1.35
C VAL A 88 -12.13 11.96 2.10
N VAL A 89 -11.68 10.86 2.73
CA VAL A 89 -12.53 9.96 3.54
C VAL A 89 -13.17 10.71 4.71
N ARG A 90 -12.43 11.64 5.32
CA ARG A 90 -12.91 12.43 6.47
C ARG A 90 -14.01 13.41 6.11
N PHE A 91 -14.11 13.82 4.85
CA PHE A 91 -15.03 14.88 4.41
C PHE A 91 -16.09 14.42 3.41
N ALA A 92 -15.93 13.25 2.80
CA ALA A 92 -16.95 12.68 1.93
C ALA A 92 -18.23 12.38 2.73
N LYS A 93 -19.40 12.61 2.13
CA LYS A 93 -20.70 12.35 2.79
C LYS A 93 -20.84 10.88 3.18
N THR A 94 -20.41 10.00 2.29
CA THR A 94 -20.33 8.55 2.50
C THR A 94 -18.95 8.08 2.05
N ALA A 95 -18.30 7.25 2.86
CA ALA A 95 -17.04 6.63 2.49
C ALA A 95 -17.09 5.12 2.78
N CYS A 96 -16.59 4.31 1.86
CA CYS A 96 -16.49 2.87 2.04
C CYS A 96 -15.20 2.29 1.44
N ALA A 97 -14.91 1.04 1.80
CA ALA A 97 -13.85 0.27 1.18
C ALA A 97 -14.38 -0.40 -0.10
N GLY A 98 -13.57 -0.37 -1.16
CA GLY A 98 -13.87 -1.11 -2.38
C GLY A 98 -13.54 -2.61 -2.26
N PRO A 99 -13.93 -3.42 -3.25
CA PRO A 99 -13.77 -4.87 -3.20
C PRO A 99 -12.31 -5.35 -3.11
N LEU A 100 -11.37 -4.66 -3.76
CA LEU A 100 -9.95 -5.02 -3.71
C LEU A 100 -9.37 -4.72 -2.33
N LEU A 101 -9.71 -3.56 -1.76
CA LEU A 101 -9.29 -3.24 -0.40
C LEU A 101 -9.85 -4.23 0.62
N VAL A 102 -11.14 -4.54 0.54
CA VAL A 102 -11.79 -5.53 1.41
C VAL A 102 -11.12 -6.90 1.25
N GLY A 103 -10.91 -7.35 0.01
CA GLY A 103 -10.29 -8.64 -0.25
C GLY A 103 -8.87 -8.77 0.32
N GLU A 104 -8.06 -7.70 0.24
CA GLU A 104 -6.73 -7.65 0.85
C GLU A 104 -6.78 -7.69 2.37
N LEU A 105 -7.70 -6.92 3.00
CA LEU A 105 -7.88 -6.94 4.46
C LEU A 105 -8.32 -8.32 4.95
N GLU A 106 -9.31 -8.94 4.30
CA GLU A 106 -9.77 -10.29 4.62
C GLU A 106 -8.67 -11.34 4.43
N ALA A 107 -7.84 -11.21 3.39
CA ALA A 107 -6.70 -12.10 3.19
C ALA A 107 -5.69 -11.98 4.33
N LEU A 108 -5.37 -10.75 4.76
CA LEU A 108 -4.47 -10.49 5.89
C LEU A 108 -5.03 -10.98 7.22
N GLU A 109 -6.31 -10.72 7.51
CA GLU A 109 -6.97 -11.21 8.73
C GLU A 109 -6.98 -12.74 8.80
N ARG A 110 -7.33 -13.41 7.68
CA ARG A 110 -7.26 -14.87 7.59
C ARG A 110 -5.85 -15.40 7.81
N ALA A 111 -4.83 -14.73 7.27
CA ALA A 111 -3.45 -15.17 7.39
C ALA A 111 -2.83 -14.91 8.78
N LEU A 112 -3.26 -13.85 9.48
CA LEU A 112 -2.57 -13.36 10.69
C LEU A 112 -3.39 -13.45 11.98
N GLU A 113 -4.71 -13.32 11.93
CA GLU A 113 -5.56 -13.33 13.14
C GLU A 113 -6.22 -14.69 13.37
N LYS A 114 -6.73 -15.30 12.30
CA LYS A 114 -7.42 -16.61 12.35
C LYS A 114 -6.79 -17.63 11.39
N PRO A 115 -5.47 -17.87 11.47
CA PRO A 115 -4.82 -18.78 10.55
C PRO A 115 -5.24 -20.22 10.79
N ALA A 116 -5.41 -20.96 9.70
CA ALA A 116 -5.37 -22.42 9.78
C ALA A 116 -3.99 -22.86 10.28
N ARG A 117 -3.97 -23.74 11.28
CA ARG A 117 -2.74 -24.20 11.92
C ARG A 117 -2.26 -25.52 11.30
N PRO A 118 -0.93 -25.73 11.14
CA PRO A 118 0.15 -24.83 11.53
C PRO A 118 0.38 -23.67 10.54
N LEU A 119 0.52 -22.44 11.06
CA LEU A 119 0.91 -21.25 10.32
C LEU A 119 2.43 -21.19 10.19
N VAL A 120 2.91 -21.14 8.95
CA VAL A 120 4.32 -20.97 8.62
C VAL A 120 4.53 -19.62 7.94
N ALA A 121 5.43 -18.79 8.48
CA ALA A 121 5.87 -17.57 7.82
C ALA A 121 7.27 -17.72 7.22
N ILE A 122 7.46 -17.15 6.03
CA ILE A 122 8.75 -17.07 5.36
C ILE A 122 9.15 -15.60 5.27
N VAL A 123 10.26 -15.23 5.91
CA VAL A 123 10.79 -13.86 5.90
C VAL A 123 12.20 -13.86 5.34
N ALA A 124 12.36 -13.34 4.12
CA ALA A 124 13.65 -13.21 3.46
C ALA A 124 14.03 -11.74 3.23
N GLY A 125 15.32 -11.44 3.34
CA GLY A 125 15.85 -10.09 3.15
C GLY A 125 17.36 -10.01 3.28
N SER A 126 17.94 -8.87 2.90
CA SER A 126 19.37 -8.62 2.97
C SER A 126 19.87 -8.23 4.37
N LYS A 127 18.98 -7.71 5.23
CA LYS A 127 19.28 -7.21 6.58
C LYS A 127 18.16 -7.57 7.55
N VAL A 128 18.51 -7.91 8.79
CA VAL A 128 17.57 -8.12 9.90
C VAL A 128 16.98 -6.78 10.32
N SER A 129 17.79 -5.73 10.41
CA SER A 129 17.39 -4.40 10.88
C SER A 129 16.20 -3.80 10.13
N THR A 130 16.08 -4.05 8.82
CA THR A 130 14.97 -3.53 7.99
C THR A 130 13.69 -4.35 8.09
N LYS A 131 13.74 -5.52 8.74
CA LYS A 131 12.63 -6.47 8.87
C LYS A 131 12.32 -6.86 10.32
N LEU A 132 13.00 -6.27 11.30
CA LEU A 132 12.88 -6.62 12.71
C LEU A 132 11.43 -6.52 13.20
N THR A 133 10.75 -5.40 12.94
CA THR A 133 9.34 -5.21 13.34
C THR A 133 8.41 -6.25 12.73
N VAL A 134 8.68 -6.70 11.50
CA VAL A 134 7.92 -7.77 10.84
C VAL A 134 8.20 -9.11 11.51
N LEU A 135 9.46 -9.41 11.82
CA LEU A 135 9.84 -10.63 12.54
C LEU A 135 9.19 -10.68 13.93
N GLU A 136 9.26 -9.60 14.71
CA GLU A 136 8.65 -9.47 16.04
C GLU A 136 7.12 -9.68 15.99
N SER A 137 6.44 -9.05 15.03
CA SER A 137 4.99 -9.19 14.87
C SER A 137 4.58 -10.63 14.50
N LEU A 138 5.37 -11.29 13.64
CA LEU A 138 5.09 -12.66 13.21
C LEU A 138 5.44 -13.71 14.27
N LEU A 139 6.50 -13.51 15.06
CA LEU A 139 6.91 -14.43 16.13
C LEU A 139 5.79 -14.70 17.15
N ALA A 140 4.95 -13.71 17.42
CA ALA A 140 3.79 -13.86 18.31
C ALA A 140 2.62 -14.65 17.68
N LYS A 141 2.64 -14.89 16.36
CA LYS A 141 1.49 -15.38 15.58
C LYS A 141 1.73 -16.72 14.90
N VAL A 142 2.96 -17.05 14.51
CA VAL A 142 3.28 -18.22 13.66
C VAL A 142 3.70 -19.45 14.49
N ASP A 143 3.46 -20.65 13.98
CA ASP A 143 3.97 -21.89 14.58
C ASP A 143 5.40 -22.19 14.12
N LYS A 144 5.74 -21.75 12.90
CA LYS A 144 7.09 -21.88 12.35
C LYS A 144 7.48 -20.61 11.61
N LEU A 145 8.71 -20.18 11.81
CA LEU A 145 9.31 -19.05 11.11
C LEU A 145 10.52 -19.55 10.32
N ILE A 146 10.51 -19.33 9.01
CA ILE A 146 11.62 -19.64 8.11
C ILE A 146 12.25 -18.32 7.69
N VAL A 147 13.53 -18.15 7.98
CA VAL A 147 14.31 -16.97 7.56
C VAL A 147 15.17 -17.27 6.34
N GLY A 148 15.35 -16.29 5.45
CA GLY A 148 16.14 -16.43 4.23
C GLY A 148 17.05 -15.22 3.95
N GLY A 149 18.13 -15.45 3.19
CA GLY A 149 19.06 -14.40 2.76
C GLY A 149 20.01 -13.91 3.87
N GLY A 150 20.32 -12.61 3.87
CA GLY A 150 21.20 -12.00 4.89
C GLY A 150 20.62 -12.06 6.30
N ILE A 151 19.30 -12.16 6.43
CA ILE A 151 18.62 -12.45 7.70
C ILE A 151 19.06 -13.82 8.21
N ALA A 152 18.94 -14.87 7.39
CA ALA A 152 19.35 -16.22 7.77
C ALA A 152 20.84 -16.29 8.13
N ASN A 153 21.71 -15.64 7.36
CA ASN A 153 23.14 -15.58 7.66
C ASN A 153 23.42 -14.90 9.01
N THR A 154 22.66 -13.87 9.36
CA THR A 154 22.81 -13.19 10.66
C THR A 154 22.42 -14.11 11.81
N PHE A 155 21.34 -14.89 11.67
CA PHE A 155 20.96 -15.91 12.65
C PHE A 155 22.00 -17.05 12.74
N LEU A 156 22.48 -17.56 11.61
CA LEU A 156 23.53 -18.59 11.58
C LEU A 156 24.79 -18.10 12.31
N ALA A 157 25.24 -16.87 12.02
CA ALA A 157 26.37 -16.25 12.70
C ALA A 157 26.12 -16.09 14.22
N ALA A 158 24.90 -15.69 14.63
CA ALA A 158 24.53 -15.56 16.04
C ALA A 158 24.57 -16.92 16.79
N THR A 159 24.26 -18.02 16.11
CA THR A 159 24.36 -19.38 16.66
C THR A 159 25.80 -19.94 16.63
N GLY A 160 26.78 -19.16 16.20
CA GLY A 160 28.19 -19.57 16.13
C GLY A 160 28.58 -20.34 14.87
N LEU A 161 27.69 -20.43 13.86
CA LEU A 161 28.01 -21.09 12.60
C LEU A 161 28.81 -20.15 11.67
N PRO A 162 29.80 -20.69 10.94
CA PRO A 162 30.60 -19.88 10.02
C PRO A 162 29.79 -19.48 8.79
N VAL A 163 29.71 -18.18 8.51
CA VAL A 163 29.01 -17.64 7.34
C VAL A 163 29.96 -17.12 6.24
N GLY A 164 31.28 -17.23 6.46
CA GLY A 164 32.30 -16.85 5.47
C GLY A 164 32.19 -15.40 5.00
N LYS A 165 32.17 -15.20 3.68
CA LYS A 165 32.02 -13.89 3.02
C LYS A 165 30.55 -13.49 2.79
N SER A 166 29.59 -14.27 3.29
CA SER A 166 28.17 -14.00 3.08
C SER A 166 27.75 -12.68 3.73
N LEU A 167 26.73 -12.03 3.18
CA LEU A 167 26.17 -10.79 3.75
C LEU A 167 25.42 -11.11 5.06
N TYR A 168 25.80 -10.45 6.16
CA TYR A 168 25.12 -10.51 7.47
C TYR A 168 25.42 -9.25 8.30
N GLU A 169 24.64 -9.02 9.37
CA GLU A 169 24.82 -7.87 10.27
C GLU A 169 25.59 -8.29 11.54
N ARG A 170 26.89 -7.92 11.63
CA ARG A 170 27.77 -8.27 12.77
C ARG A 170 27.31 -7.76 14.13
N SER A 171 26.68 -6.59 14.18
CA SER A 171 26.16 -6.03 15.44
C SER A 171 25.01 -6.85 16.03
N TRP A 172 24.40 -7.72 15.23
CA TRP A 172 23.30 -8.60 15.62
C TRP A 172 23.76 -10.04 15.91
N SER A 173 25.00 -10.40 15.57
CA SER A 173 25.54 -11.74 15.85
C SER A 173 25.98 -11.96 17.31
N THR A 174 25.97 -10.91 18.15
CA THR A 174 26.26 -11.01 19.60
C THR A 174 25.01 -11.11 20.47
N TRP A 175 23.83 -11.31 19.89
CA TRP A 175 22.58 -11.46 20.65
C TRP A 175 22.59 -12.80 21.41
N ARG A 176 23.09 -12.77 22.65
CA ARG A 176 22.99 -13.86 23.61
C ARG A 176 21.65 -13.74 24.33
N SER A 177 20.86 -14.80 24.24
CA SER A 177 19.66 -15.05 25.06
C SER A 177 19.90 -14.65 26.52
N GLY A 178 19.15 -13.65 26.99
CA GLY A 178 18.83 -13.47 28.41
C GLY A 178 17.55 -14.21 28.74
#